data_AF-A0A2W6E5Q5-F1
#
_entry.id   AF-A0A2W6E5Q5-F1
#
_cell.length_a   1.000
_cell.length_b   1.000
_cell.length_c   1.000
_cell.angle_alpha   90.00
_cell.angle_beta   90.00
_cell.angle_gamma   90.00
#
_symmetry.space_group_name_H-M   'P 1'
#
loop_
_entity.id
_entity.type
_entity.pdbx_description
1 polymer ?
#
loop_
_entity_poly.entity_id
_entity_poly.type
_entity_poly.pdbx_seq_one_letter_code
_entity_poly.pdbx_strand_id
1 'polypeptide(L)'
;TRAADAALCASDVSVDAFVKFHDILFKPDVQPRENSNGLTDGRFLTAAQEAGLATGATATFTTCVQTEQHKPLVAAMTEDASKRAVTGTPTVLVNGKKLGNPTLASLIAAIAAADAKGPPPAPSPTPSPTPTSTKPATTTKTPSPTATSSTKG
;
A
#
# COMPACT_ATOMS: atom_id res chain seq x y z
N THR A 1 0.13 -9.04 7.14
CA THR A 1 -0.87 -8.22 6.44
C THR A 1 -0.96 -6.80 6.99
N ARG A 2 -1.21 -6.57 8.28
CA ARG A 2 -1.48 -5.22 8.84
C ARG A 2 -0.38 -4.17 8.63
N ALA A 3 0.89 -4.52 8.79
CA ALA A 3 1.99 -3.58 8.53
C ALA A 3 2.10 -3.18 7.05
N ALA A 4 1.82 -4.12 6.13
CA ALA A 4 1.82 -3.85 4.69
C ALA A 4 0.61 -2.97 4.29
N ASP A 5 -0.55 -3.21 4.89
CA ASP A 5 -1.73 -2.36 4.76
C ASP A 5 -1.43 -0.93 5.23
N ALA A 6 -0.87 -0.77 6.44
CA ALA A 6 -0.49 0.55 6.95
C ALA A 6 0.56 1.26 6.08
N ALA A 7 1.51 0.53 5.50
CA ALA A 7 2.47 1.11 4.56
C ALA A 7 1.77 1.62 3.29
N LEU A 8 0.80 0.88 2.74
CA LEU A 8 0.00 1.34 1.61
C LEU A 8 -0.88 2.54 1.97
N CYS A 9 -1.45 2.57 3.18
CA CYS A 9 -2.16 3.74 3.70
C CYS A 9 -1.25 4.99 3.79
N ALA A 10 0.02 4.83 4.14
CA ALA A 10 0.98 5.94 4.09
C ALA A 10 1.28 6.36 2.64
N SER A 11 1.32 5.41 1.71
CA SER A 11 1.51 5.68 0.28
C SER A 11 0.34 6.45 -0.34
N ASP A 12 -0.89 6.24 0.13
CA ASP A 12 -2.06 7.02 -0.31
C ASP A 12 -1.97 8.49 0.10
N VAL A 13 -1.26 8.79 1.20
CA VAL A 13 -0.99 10.16 1.62
C VAL A 13 0.02 10.81 0.69
N SER A 14 1.19 10.18 0.52
CA SER A 14 2.21 10.56 -0.48
C SER A 14 3.35 9.54 -0.52
N VAL A 15 4.17 9.62 -1.57
CA VAL A 15 5.43 8.85 -1.66
C VAL A 15 6.36 9.18 -0.48
N ASP A 16 6.49 10.45 -0.12
CA ASP A 16 7.31 10.88 1.03
C ASP A 16 6.80 10.33 2.35
N ALA A 17 5.47 10.26 2.53
CA ALA A 17 4.86 9.69 3.72
C ALA A 17 5.14 8.18 3.80
N PHE A 18 5.04 7.45 2.69
CA PHE A 18 5.44 6.05 2.62
C PHE A 18 6.90 5.87 3.04
N VAL A 19 7.84 6.62 2.46
CA VAL A 19 9.27 6.47 2.74
C VAL A 19 9.57 6.73 4.23
N LYS A 20 9.07 7.83 4.79
CA LYS A 20 9.29 8.15 6.21
C LYS A 20 8.65 7.12 7.13
N PHE A 21 7.43 6.69 6.82
CA PHE A 21 6.72 5.69 7.62
C PHE A 21 7.43 4.33 7.57
N HIS A 22 7.87 3.90 6.39
CA HIS A 22 8.70 2.73 6.19
C HIS A 22 9.96 2.78 7.08
N ASP A 23 10.68 3.90 7.07
CA ASP A 23 11.90 4.05 7.87
C ASP A 23 11.61 3.95 9.37
N ILE A 24 10.49 4.51 9.86
CA ILE A 24 10.06 4.33 11.25
C ILE A 24 9.77 2.85 11.54
N LEU A 25 9.02 2.16 10.69
CA LEU A 25 8.65 0.76 10.91
C LEU A 25 9.86 -0.18 10.97
N PHE A 26 10.92 0.12 10.22
CA PHE A 26 12.15 -0.67 10.21
C PHE A 26 13.13 -0.34 11.34
N LYS A 27 12.85 0.66 12.19
CA LYS A 27 13.68 0.92 13.36
C LYS A 27 13.71 -0.30 14.30
N PRO A 28 14.86 -0.62 14.93
CA PRO A 28 14.99 -1.81 15.78
C PRO A 28 14.00 -1.87 16.95
N ASP A 29 13.63 -0.72 17.51
CA ASP A 29 12.69 -0.58 18.63
C ASP A 29 11.21 -0.59 18.20
N VAL A 30 10.95 -0.44 16.90
CA VAL A 30 9.60 -0.48 16.32
C VAL A 30 9.31 -1.85 15.70
N GLN A 31 10.31 -2.55 15.17
CA GLN A 31 10.12 -3.87 14.59
C GLN A 31 9.68 -4.89 15.65
N PRO A 32 8.47 -5.46 15.51
CA PRO A 32 8.03 -6.50 16.43
C PRO A 32 8.85 -7.77 16.20
N ARG A 33 8.98 -8.60 17.25
CA ARG A 33 9.58 -9.93 17.14
C ARG A 33 8.88 -10.72 16.03
N GLU A 34 9.67 -11.43 15.23
CA GLU A 34 9.13 -12.36 14.24
C GLU A 34 8.14 -13.36 14.88
N ASN A 35 7.13 -13.75 14.11
CA ASN A 35 6.05 -14.65 14.53
C ASN A 35 5.24 -14.16 15.74
N SER A 36 5.24 -12.84 16.02
CA SER A 36 4.33 -12.22 16.97
C SER A 36 3.06 -11.70 16.28
N ASN A 37 2.12 -11.17 17.07
CA ASN A 37 0.93 -10.49 16.56
C ASN A 37 1.25 -9.20 15.78
N GLY A 38 2.48 -8.71 15.84
CA GLY A 38 2.91 -7.46 15.22
C GLY A 38 2.46 -6.22 15.99
N LEU A 39 2.58 -5.06 15.36
CA LEU A 39 2.15 -3.77 15.90
C LEU A 39 0.63 -3.65 15.93
N THR A 40 0.06 -2.90 16.87
CA THR A 40 -1.38 -2.55 16.91
C THR A 40 -1.68 -1.32 16.05
N ASP A 41 -2.96 -1.02 15.79
CA ASP A 41 -3.35 0.21 15.06
C ASP A 41 -2.82 1.46 15.76
N GLY A 42 -2.97 1.53 17.08
CA GLY A 42 -2.42 2.64 17.87
C GLY A 42 -0.92 2.83 17.69
N ARG A 43 -0.16 1.73 17.53
CA ARG A 43 1.28 1.81 17.24
C ARG A 43 1.58 2.25 15.81
N PHE A 44 0.78 1.86 14.82
CA PHE A 44 0.89 2.40 13.46
C PHE A 44 0.57 3.91 13.43
N LEU A 45 -0.45 4.36 14.15
CA LEU A 45 -0.78 5.79 14.25
C LEU A 45 0.35 6.58 14.93
N THR A 46 0.96 6.02 15.98
CA THR A 46 2.12 6.65 16.63
C THR A 46 3.32 6.74 15.67
N ALA A 47 3.61 5.66 14.94
CA ALA A 47 4.67 5.64 13.94
C ALA A 47 4.44 6.65 12.80
N ALA A 48 3.18 6.83 12.38
CA ALA A 48 2.80 7.86 11.40
C ALA A 48 3.06 9.29 11.91
N GLN A 49 2.77 9.55 13.19
CA GLN A 49 3.09 10.84 13.82
C GLN A 49 4.59 11.07 13.90
N GLU A 50 5.37 10.05 14.30
CA GLU A 50 6.83 10.11 14.34
C GLU A 50 7.44 10.32 12.94
N ALA A 51 6.81 9.77 11.89
CA ALA A 51 7.17 9.99 10.49
C ALA A 51 6.80 11.41 9.99
N GLY A 52 6.11 12.22 10.80
CA GLY A 52 5.75 13.60 10.48
C GLY A 52 4.57 13.74 9.52
N LEU A 53 3.65 12.76 9.49
CA LEU A 53 2.41 12.90 8.72
C LEU A 53 1.59 14.05 9.30
N ALA A 54 1.16 14.98 8.44
CA ALA A 54 0.36 16.13 8.85
C ALA A 54 -0.94 15.71 9.55
N THR A 55 -1.44 16.53 10.48
CA THR A 55 -2.64 16.21 11.27
C THR A 55 -3.86 15.90 10.39
N GLY A 56 -4.05 16.62 9.28
CA GLY A 56 -5.12 16.34 8.31
C GLY A 56 -4.96 14.99 7.59
N ALA A 57 -3.73 14.62 7.25
CA ALA A 57 -3.43 13.32 6.65
C ALA A 57 -3.55 12.15 7.65
N THR A 58 -3.41 12.44 8.94
CA THR A 58 -3.51 11.44 10.01
C THR A 58 -4.93 10.86 10.09
N ALA A 59 -5.97 11.64 9.79
CA ALA A 59 -7.35 11.14 9.77
C ALA A 59 -7.55 10.12 8.64
N THR A 60 -7.15 10.46 7.42
CA THR A 60 -7.20 9.55 6.25
C THR A 60 -6.40 8.28 6.50
N PHE A 61 -5.17 8.41 6.99
CA PHE A 61 -4.32 7.28 7.37
C PHE A 61 -4.98 6.40 8.44
N THR A 62 -5.55 7.02 9.48
CA THR A 62 -6.20 6.31 10.59
C THR A 62 -7.36 5.47 10.10
N THR A 63 -8.26 6.06 9.30
CA THR A 63 -9.39 5.34 8.73
C THR A 63 -8.91 4.21 7.83
N CYS A 64 -7.88 4.44 7.01
CA CYS A 64 -7.29 3.43 6.15
C CYS A 64 -6.78 2.21 6.93
N VAL A 65 -5.96 2.43 7.96
CA VAL A 65 -5.40 1.38 8.81
C VAL A 65 -6.49 0.62 9.58
N GLN A 66 -7.43 1.34 10.22
CA GLN A 66 -8.46 0.72 11.06
C GLN A 66 -9.46 -0.12 10.27
N THR A 67 -9.66 0.20 8.99
CA THR A 67 -10.57 -0.55 8.11
C THR A 67 -9.85 -1.58 7.25
N GLU A 68 -8.52 -1.70 7.38
CA GLU A 68 -7.66 -2.55 6.56
C GLU A 68 -7.94 -2.40 5.05
N GLN A 69 -8.04 -1.15 4.56
CA GLN A 69 -8.51 -0.87 3.19
C GLN A 69 -7.71 -1.59 2.10
N HIS A 70 -6.42 -1.81 2.33
CA HIS A 70 -5.50 -2.44 1.37
C HIS A 70 -5.30 -3.93 1.59
N LYS A 71 -6.01 -4.56 2.53
CA LYS A 71 -5.93 -6.01 2.74
C LYS A 71 -6.07 -6.84 1.46
N PRO A 72 -7.01 -6.54 0.52
CA PRO A 72 -7.09 -7.27 -0.75
C PRO A 72 -5.86 -7.07 -1.63
N LEU A 73 -5.32 -5.85 -1.68
CA LEU A 73 -4.11 -5.54 -2.45
C LEU A 73 -2.89 -6.25 -1.87
N VAL A 74 -2.75 -6.29 -0.54
CA VAL A 74 -1.68 -7.04 0.14
C VAL A 74 -1.77 -8.54 -0.17
N ALA A 75 -2.98 -9.10 -0.26
CA ALA A 75 -3.17 -10.49 -0.66
C ALA A 75 -2.69 -10.72 -2.10
N ALA A 76 -3.09 -9.87 -3.06
CA ALA A 76 -2.64 -9.96 -4.44
C ALA A 76 -1.11 -9.82 -4.57
N MET A 77 -0.48 -8.91 -3.83
CA MET A 77 0.98 -8.76 -3.79
C MET A 77 1.67 -10.03 -3.26
N THR A 78 1.06 -10.70 -2.28
CA THR A 78 1.58 -11.95 -1.71
C THR A 78 1.50 -13.10 -2.73
N GLU A 79 0.40 -13.20 -3.48
CA GLU A 79 0.26 -14.16 -4.58
C GLU A 79 1.31 -13.91 -5.67
N ASP A 80 1.50 -12.66 -6.07
CA ASP A 80 2.48 -12.30 -7.08
C ASP A 80 3.93 -12.54 -6.63
N ALA A 81 4.24 -12.32 -5.34
CA ALA A 81 5.53 -12.69 -4.77
C ALA A 81 5.74 -14.21 -4.82
N SER A 82 4.69 -14.98 -4.56
CA SER A 82 4.71 -16.45 -4.63
C SER A 82 4.94 -16.95 -6.06
N LYS A 83 4.27 -16.36 -7.06
CA LYS A 83 4.50 -16.66 -8.49
C LYS A 83 5.94 -16.38 -8.94
N ARG A 84 6.60 -15.41 -8.30
CA ARG A 84 8.03 -15.09 -8.52
C ARG A 84 8.99 -15.95 -7.69
N ALA A 85 8.50 -16.99 -7.03
CA ALA A 85 9.30 -17.87 -6.16
C ALA A 85 10.10 -17.11 -5.08
N VAL A 86 9.51 -16.05 -4.52
CA VAL A 86 10.05 -15.36 -3.34
C VAL A 86 9.77 -16.22 -2.11
N THR A 87 10.82 -16.78 -1.52
CA THR A 87 10.72 -17.69 -0.36
C THR A 87 11.25 -17.08 0.94
N GLY A 88 11.78 -15.86 0.89
CA GLY A 88 12.32 -15.17 2.05
C GLY A 88 12.56 -13.69 1.77
N THR A 89 12.63 -12.92 2.84
CA THR A 89 12.86 -11.47 2.80
C THR A 89 14.17 -11.11 3.51
N PRO A 90 14.93 -10.11 3.01
CA PRO A 90 14.72 -9.40 1.75
C PRO A 90 15.09 -10.27 0.53
N THR A 91 14.32 -10.13 -0.56
CA THR A 91 14.66 -10.66 -1.90
C THR A 91 14.70 -9.49 -2.87
N VAL A 92 15.81 -9.31 -3.57
CA VAL A 92 16.04 -8.19 -4.49
C VAL A 92 16.12 -8.69 -5.93
N LEU A 93 15.39 -8.04 -6.84
CA LEU A 93 15.43 -8.31 -8.27
C LEU A 93 15.85 -7.04 -9.02
N VAL A 94 16.72 -7.17 -10.01
CA VAL A 94 17.07 -6.10 -10.97
C VAL A 94 16.64 -6.55 -12.35
N ASN A 95 15.72 -5.81 -12.99
CA ASN A 95 15.08 -6.19 -14.27
C ASN A 95 14.58 -7.64 -14.31
N GLY A 96 13.89 -8.07 -13.24
CA GLY A 96 13.33 -9.42 -13.12
C GLY A 96 14.35 -10.51 -12.75
N LYS A 97 15.64 -10.17 -12.59
CA LYS A 97 16.68 -11.14 -12.19
C LYS A 97 16.97 -11.05 -10.70
N LYS A 98 16.76 -12.16 -9.99
CA LYS A 98 17.03 -12.26 -8.54
C LYS A 98 18.53 -12.15 -8.26
N LEU A 99 18.89 -11.32 -7.29
CA LEU A 99 20.25 -11.26 -6.74
C LEU A 99 20.42 -12.38 -5.71
N GLY A 100 21.47 -13.18 -5.87
CA GLY A 100 21.79 -14.27 -4.93
C GLY A 100 22.32 -13.77 -3.58
N ASN A 101 23.07 -12.66 -3.58
CA ASN A 101 23.59 -12.01 -2.38
C ASN A 101 23.35 -10.50 -2.48
N PRO A 102 22.25 -9.95 -1.93
CA PRO A 102 21.86 -8.56 -2.12
C PRO A 102 22.64 -7.60 -1.20
N THR A 103 23.93 -7.42 -1.45
CA THR A 103 24.74 -6.36 -0.84
C THR A 103 24.61 -5.07 -1.65
N LEU A 104 24.98 -3.93 -1.06
CA LEU A 104 25.01 -2.66 -1.79
C LEU A 104 25.89 -2.75 -3.04
N ALA A 105 27.06 -3.38 -2.93
CA ALA A 105 28.00 -3.55 -4.04
C ALA A 105 27.41 -4.42 -5.17
N SER A 106 26.78 -5.56 -4.83
CA SER A 106 26.18 -6.43 -5.85
C SER A 106 24.96 -5.80 -6.51
N LEU A 107 24.18 -5.00 -5.76
CA LEU A 107 23.07 -4.22 -6.29
C LEU A 107 23.54 -3.18 -7.29
N ILE A 108 24.53 -2.35 -6.93
CA ILE A 108 25.10 -1.34 -7.83
C ILE A 108 25.63 -1.98 -9.11
N ALA A 109 26.37 -3.10 -8.98
CA ALA A 109 26.91 -3.82 -10.13
C ALA A 109 25.79 -4.39 -11.04
N ALA A 110 24.73 -4.95 -10.45
CA ALA A 110 23.60 -5.48 -11.19
C ALA A 110 22.82 -4.39 -11.93
N ILE A 111 22.62 -3.22 -11.31
CA ILE A 111 21.99 -2.05 -11.93
C ILE A 111 22.82 -1.57 -13.12
N ALA A 112 24.13 -1.32 -12.92
CA ALA A 112 25.01 -0.87 -14.00
C ALA A 112 25.05 -1.85 -15.18
N ALA A 113 25.05 -3.16 -14.91
CA ALA A 113 25.02 -4.19 -15.95
C ALA A 113 23.66 -4.27 -16.69
N ALA A 114 22.56 -3.90 -16.04
CA ALA A 114 21.24 -3.84 -16.64
C ALA A 114 21.09 -2.60 -17.52
N ASP A 115 21.56 -1.44 -17.06
CA ASP A 115 21.51 -0.17 -17.78
C ASP A 115 22.38 -0.20 -19.05
N ALA A 116 23.54 -0.85 -19.00
CA ALA A 116 24.41 -1.04 -20.16
C ALA A 116 23.77 -1.84 -21.31
N LYS A 117 22.64 -2.54 -21.06
CA LYS A 117 21.96 -3.43 -22.00
C LYS A 117 20.51 -3.02 -22.28
N GLY A 118 20.01 -1.93 -21.66
CA GLY A 118 18.62 -1.53 -21.71
C GLY A 118 18.34 -0.39 -22.69
N PRO A 119 17.12 -0.31 -23.28
CA PRO A 119 16.60 0.99 -23.71
C PRO A 119 16.48 1.93 -22.50
N PRO A 120 16.44 3.27 -22.69
CA PRO A 120 16.30 4.22 -21.58
C PRO A 120 15.14 3.83 -20.67
N PRO A 121 15.23 4.07 -19.35
CA PRO A 121 14.24 3.61 -18.39
C PRO A 121 12.85 4.11 -18.81
N ALA A 122 11.98 3.17 -19.20
CA ALA A 122 10.57 3.46 -19.33
C ALA A 122 10.01 3.64 -17.92
N PRO A 123 9.20 4.68 -17.66
CA PRO A 123 8.50 4.76 -16.39
C PRO A 123 7.73 3.46 -16.18
N SER A 124 7.82 2.88 -14.98
CA SER A 124 7.00 1.71 -14.64
C SER A 124 5.56 2.04 -15.03
N PRO A 125 4.84 1.15 -15.75
CA PRO A 125 3.41 1.32 -15.84
C PRO A 125 2.91 1.29 -14.40
N THR A 126 2.41 2.42 -13.90
CA THR A 126 1.59 2.42 -12.70
C THR A 126 0.58 1.31 -12.92
N PRO A 127 0.47 0.29 -12.05
CA PRO A 127 -0.66 -0.60 -12.13
C PRO A 127 -1.89 0.29 -11.98
N SER A 128 -2.55 0.59 -13.10
CA SER A 128 -3.89 1.13 -13.06
C SER A 128 -4.68 0.09 -12.28
N PRO A 129 -5.38 0.44 -11.19
CA PRO A 129 -6.32 -0.49 -10.60
C PRO A 129 -7.22 -0.91 -11.75
N THR A 130 -7.19 -2.20 -12.09
CA THR A 130 -8.23 -2.74 -12.95
C THR A 130 -9.50 -2.60 -12.13
N PRO A 131 -10.51 -1.82 -12.55
CA PRO A 131 -11.77 -1.82 -11.85
C PRO A 131 -12.39 -3.19 -12.08
N THR A 132 -12.15 -4.13 -11.16
CA THR A 132 -12.92 -5.37 -11.15
C THR A 132 -14.30 -5.04 -10.64
N SER A 133 -15.16 -4.70 -11.60
CA SER A 133 -16.62 -4.85 -11.64
C SER A 133 -17.36 -4.57 -10.33
N THR A 134 -17.93 -3.37 -10.28
CA THR A 134 -19.16 -3.03 -9.56
C THR A 134 -20.18 -4.17 -9.67
N LYS A 135 -20.42 -4.89 -8.59
CA LYS A 135 -21.69 -5.61 -8.43
C LYS A 135 -22.78 -4.54 -8.19
N PRO A 136 -23.83 -4.44 -9.01
CA PRO A 136 -24.91 -3.49 -8.77
C PRO A 136 -25.59 -3.80 -7.44
N ALA A 137 -25.65 -2.80 -6.57
CA ALA A 137 -26.60 -2.76 -5.47
C ALA A 137 -28.01 -2.71 -6.08
N THR A 138 -28.80 -3.75 -5.85
CA THR A 138 -30.23 -3.73 -6.15
C THR A 138 -30.85 -2.56 -5.39
N THR A 139 -31.35 -1.60 -6.16
CA THR A 139 -32.03 -0.39 -5.68
C THR A 139 -33.26 -0.75 -4.85
N THR A 140 -33.18 -0.51 -3.55
CA THR A 140 -34.35 -0.26 -2.70
C THR A 140 -35.01 1.04 -3.17
N LYS A 141 -36.30 0.98 -3.50
CA LYS A 141 -37.14 2.11 -3.90
C LYS A 141 -37.03 3.25 -2.87
N THR A 142 -36.65 4.43 -3.35
CA THR A 142 -36.80 5.71 -2.64
C THR A 142 -38.16 6.32 -2.99
N PRO A 143 -38.96 6.84 -2.03
CA PRO A 143 -40.08 7.72 -2.33
C PRO A 143 -39.57 9.14 -2.69
N SER A 144 -40.10 9.69 -3.79
CA SER A 144 -39.77 11.03 -4.31
C SER A 144 -40.71 12.11 -3.74
N PRO A 145 -40.28 13.40 -3.62
CA PRO A 145 -41.03 14.45 -2.94
C PRO A 145 -41.78 15.46 -3.86
N THR A 146 -42.78 16.13 -3.26
CA THR A 146 -43.31 17.52 -3.45
C THR A 146 -43.98 17.98 -4.78
N ALA A 147 -45.26 18.41 -4.72
CA ALA A 147 -45.72 19.81 -4.90
C ALA A 147 -47.26 20.00 -5.11
N THR A 148 -47.84 20.86 -4.26
CA THR A 148 -48.91 21.90 -4.36
C THR A 148 -49.90 21.98 -5.55
N SER A 149 -51.22 22.02 -5.26
CA SER A 149 -52.16 23.17 -5.47
C SER A 149 -53.64 22.75 -5.74
N SER A 150 -54.55 23.31 -4.93
CA SER A 150 -55.93 23.80 -5.20
C SER A 150 -56.95 23.00 -6.06
N THR A 151 -58.19 22.82 -5.56
CA THR A 151 -59.41 23.56 -5.99
C THR A 151 -60.73 22.84 -5.55
N LYS A 152 -61.68 23.65 -5.02
CA LYS A 152 -63.15 23.53 -4.86
C LYS A 152 -63.86 22.16 -4.86
N GLY A 153 -64.83 22.06 -3.93
CA GLY A 153 -66.01 21.20 -4.00
C GLY A 153 -66.69 21.10 -2.66
#